data_AF-A0A7W4C566-F1
#
_entry.id   AF-A0A7W4C566-F1
#
_cell.length_a   1.000
_cell.length_b   1.000
_cell.length_c   1.000
_cell.angle_alpha   90.00
_cell.angle_beta   90.00
_cell.angle_gamma   90.00
#
_symmetry.space_group_name_H-M   'P 1'
#
loop_
_entity.id
_entity.type
_entity.pdbx_description
1 polymer ?
#
loop_
_entity_poly.entity_id
_entity_poly.type
_entity_poly.pdbx_seq_one_letter_code
_entity_poly.pdbx_strand_id
1 'polypeptide(L)'
;MKRSISLVFSSVLVLLSFAFSAPSFANDEAYSDAITNFKKADESRHLFNTAYGYAVFPTVAKGGIGIGAAYGNGRVYQSDAYMGDSTLTQLSIGFQLGGQAYSEIIFFKDAKAYNEFTSGSFEFSAQASAVAINVGANAQVGTTGNSAGAGQAGSNHAAAAAYINGMAIFTAAKGGLMFEAALAGQSFTFDGK
;
A
#
# COMPACT_ATOMS: atom_id res chain seq x y z
N MET A 1 61.75 -28.68 12.09
CA MET A 1 61.01 -27.39 12.12
C MET A 1 60.10 -27.30 10.90
N LYS A 2 58.85 -27.76 10.99
CA LYS A 2 57.81 -27.64 9.93
C LYS A 2 56.42 -27.69 10.57
N ARG A 3 55.98 -26.62 11.25
CA ARG A 3 54.61 -26.51 11.81
C ARG A 3 54.24 -25.03 12.04
N SER A 4 53.81 -24.31 11.00
CA SER A 4 53.24 -22.96 11.19
C SER A 4 52.43 -22.37 10.03
N ILE A 5 52.11 -23.12 8.96
CA ILE A 5 51.46 -22.53 7.76
C ILE A 5 49.98 -22.90 7.58
N SER A 6 49.45 -23.91 8.28
CA SER A 6 48.04 -24.32 8.09
C SER A 6 47.02 -23.53 8.92
N LEU A 7 47.45 -22.66 9.83
CA LEU A 7 46.56 -21.98 10.79
C LEU A 7 46.06 -20.60 10.34
N VAL A 8 46.74 -19.96 9.38
CA VAL A 8 46.39 -18.59 8.96
C VAL A 8 45.27 -18.56 7.91
N PHE A 9 45.09 -19.66 7.16
CA PHE A 9 44.05 -19.74 6.13
C PHE A 9 42.64 -20.03 6.68
N SER A 10 42.52 -20.55 7.90
CA SER A 10 41.21 -20.84 8.49
C SER A 10 40.56 -19.63 9.18
N SER A 11 41.33 -18.59 9.49
CA SER A 11 40.84 -17.42 10.23
C SER A 11 40.26 -16.31 9.35
N VAL A 12 40.47 -16.36 8.03
CA VAL A 12 39.95 -15.35 7.08
C VAL A 12 38.54 -15.68 6.58
N LEU A 13 38.09 -16.93 6.70
CA LEU A 13 36.77 -17.36 6.20
C LEU A 13 35.61 -17.17 7.21
N VAL A 14 35.90 -16.86 8.47
CA VAL A 14 34.86 -16.66 9.52
C VAL A 14 34.37 -15.20 9.58
N LEU A 15 35.10 -14.25 8.99
CA LEU A 15 34.75 -12.82 9.01
C LEU A 15 33.78 -12.39 7.89
N LEU A 16 33.38 -13.30 7.00
CA LEU A 16 32.39 -13.04 5.94
C LEU A 16 31.02 -13.67 6.23
N SER A 17 30.72 -13.91 7.51
CA SER A 17 29.41 -14.42 7.96
C SER A 17 28.66 -13.42 8.84
N PHE A 18 29.15 -12.19 8.98
CA PHE A 18 28.30 -11.06 9.38
C PHE A 18 27.43 -10.67 8.17
N ALA A 19 26.50 -11.58 7.83
CA ALA A 19 25.32 -11.20 7.09
C ALA A 19 24.69 -10.07 7.90
N PHE A 20 24.85 -8.86 7.40
CA PHE A 20 24.10 -7.70 7.80
C PHE A 20 22.63 -8.11 7.75
N SER A 21 22.06 -8.46 8.90
CA SER A 21 20.63 -8.36 9.10
C SER A 21 20.31 -6.88 8.98
N ALA A 22 20.07 -6.42 7.74
CA ALA A 22 19.54 -5.09 7.51
C ALA A 22 18.31 -4.96 8.40
N PRO A 23 18.26 -3.94 9.27
CA PRO A 23 17.22 -3.92 10.27
C PRO A 23 15.88 -3.67 9.57
N SER A 24 14.84 -4.36 10.02
CA SER A 24 13.46 -4.30 9.51
C SER A 24 12.81 -2.91 9.60
N PHE A 25 13.53 -1.88 10.08
CA PHE A 25 13.04 -0.50 10.27
C PHE A 25 12.54 0.14 8.96
N ALA A 26 13.17 -0.13 7.82
CA ALA A 26 12.76 0.47 6.55
C ALA A 26 11.33 0.06 6.13
N ASN A 27 10.89 -1.15 6.50
CA ASN A 27 9.54 -1.59 6.22
C ASN A 27 8.53 -0.92 7.16
N ASP A 28 8.84 -0.81 8.45
CA ASP A 28 7.95 -0.20 9.44
C ASP A 28 7.70 1.29 9.16
N GLU A 29 8.73 2.03 8.74
CA GLU A 29 8.60 3.44 8.33
C GLU A 29 7.61 3.62 7.18
N ALA A 30 7.70 2.77 6.14
CA ALA A 30 6.80 2.84 4.99
C ALA A 30 5.32 2.65 5.37
N TYR A 31 5.02 1.76 6.34
CA TYR A 31 3.65 1.58 6.85
C TYR A 31 3.18 2.79 7.64
N SER A 32 4.02 3.32 8.54
CA SER A 32 3.71 4.51 9.33
C SER A 32 3.45 5.73 8.43
N ASP A 33 4.27 5.92 7.40
CA ASP A 33 4.13 7.02 6.44
C ASP A 33 2.85 6.89 5.62
N ALA A 34 2.54 5.69 5.14
CA ALA A 34 1.29 5.43 4.41
C ALA A 34 0.05 5.73 5.28
N ILE A 35 0.03 5.23 6.52
CA ILE A 35 -1.05 5.52 7.48
C ILE A 35 -1.16 7.02 7.73
N THR A 36 -0.02 7.70 7.94
CA THR A 36 0.02 9.14 8.17
C THR A 36 -0.54 9.92 6.97
N ASN A 37 -0.24 9.49 5.75
CA ASN A 37 -0.76 10.12 4.53
C ASN A 37 -2.27 9.93 4.39
N PHE A 38 -2.80 8.74 4.68
CA PHE A 38 -4.25 8.51 4.70
C PHE A 38 -4.95 9.24 5.87
N LYS A 39 -4.26 9.49 6.99
CA LYS A 39 -4.80 10.33 8.08
C LYS A 39 -4.90 11.81 7.72
N LYS A 40 -4.13 12.30 6.73
CA LYS A 40 -4.19 13.70 6.27
C LYS A 40 -5.38 14.00 5.36
N ALA A 41 -5.92 12.98 4.70
CA ALA A 41 -7.08 13.13 3.82
C ALA A 41 -8.38 13.06 4.62
N ASP A 42 -9.25 14.05 4.46
CA ASP A 42 -10.49 14.16 5.23
C ASP A 42 -11.41 12.96 5.00
N GLU A 43 -11.41 12.42 3.78
CA GLU A 43 -12.26 11.29 3.38
C GLU A 43 -11.93 10.00 4.14
N SER A 44 -10.65 9.70 4.38
CA SER A 44 -10.21 8.48 5.10
C SER A 44 -9.95 8.70 6.60
N ARG A 45 -9.67 9.94 7.03
CA ARG A 45 -9.29 10.26 8.42
C ARG A 45 -10.31 9.77 9.45
N HIS A 46 -11.61 9.98 9.19
CA HIS A 46 -12.66 9.61 10.13
C HIS A 46 -12.78 8.09 10.33
N LEU A 47 -12.45 7.30 9.32
CA LEU A 47 -12.61 5.84 9.35
C LEU A 47 -11.59 5.15 10.25
N PHE A 48 -10.42 5.76 10.49
CA PHE A 48 -9.47 5.24 11.48
C PHE A 48 -10.06 5.10 12.88
N ASN A 49 -11.07 5.93 13.22
CA ASN A 49 -11.70 5.91 14.54
C ASN A 49 -12.98 5.07 14.59
N THR A 50 -13.58 4.77 13.43
CA THR A 50 -14.90 4.10 13.36
C THR A 50 -14.85 2.71 12.76
N ALA A 51 -13.80 2.36 12.02
CA ALA A 51 -13.63 1.04 11.44
C ALA A 51 -13.27 0.01 12.53
N TYR A 52 -13.65 -1.24 12.30
CA TYR A 52 -13.25 -2.38 13.12
C TYR A 52 -11.75 -2.68 13.00
N GLY A 53 -11.19 -2.45 11.82
CA GLY A 53 -9.76 -2.59 11.52
C GLY A 53 -9.46 -2.05 10.12
N TYR A 54 -8.21 -2.15 9.69
CA TYR A 54 -7.81 -1.77 8.33
C TYR A 54 -6.61 -2.57 7.83
N ALA A 55 -6.53 -2.77 6.52
CA ALA A 55 -5.34 -3.25 5.83
C ALA A 55 -4.67 -2.09 5.09
N VAL A 56 -3.35 -1.95 5.18
CA VAL A 56 -2.60 -0.90 4.48
C VAL A 56 -1.48 -1.51 3.66
N PHE A 57 -1.41 -1.10 2.40
CA PHE A 57 -0.41 -1.48 1.41
C PHE A 57 0.38 -0.23 1.04
N PRO A 58 1.57 -0.01 1.64
CA PRO A 58 2.33 1.21 1.41
C PRO A 58 2.66 1.38 -0.06
N THR A 59 3.03 0.31 -0.75
CA THR A 59 3.43 0.37 -2.15
C THR A 59 2.85 -0.82 -2.89
N VAL A 60 1.93 -0.53 -3.80
CA VAL A 60 1.44 -1.44 -4.83
C VAL A 60 2.07 -1.00 -6.15
N ALA A 61 2.92 -1.84 -6.70
CA ALA A 61 3.58 -1.62 -7.96
C ALA A 61 2.77 -2.26 -9.09
N LYS A 62 2.49 -1.50 -10.14
CA LYS A 62 1.78 -1.96 -11.34
C LYS A 62 2.66 -1.78 -12.56
N GLY A 63 2.70 -2.78 -13.44
CA GLY A 63 3.42 -2.69 -14.70
C GLY A 63 3.06 -3.80 -15.68
N GLY A 64 3.39 -3.58 -16.96
CA GLY A 64 3.23 -4.56 -18.04
C GLY A 64 2.93 -3.90 -19.38
N ILE A 65 3.15 -4.61 -20.49
CA ILE A 65 2.87 -4.09 -21.84
C ILE A 65 1.63 -4.80 -22.38
N GLY A 66 0.51 -4.09 -22.48
CA GLY A 66 -0.78 -4.64 -22.93
C GLY A 66 -1.52 -5.46 -21.88
N ILE A 67 -0.84 -6.44 -21.27
CA ILE A 67 -1.30 -7.17 -20.07
C ILE A 67 -0.31 -6.88 -18.95
N GLY A 68 -0.80 -6.39 -17.81
CA GLY A 68 0.01 -6.04 -16.66
C GLY A 68 -0.48 -6.68 -15.38
N ALA A 69 0.39 -6.70 -14.38
CA ALA A 69 0.06 -7.14 -13.03
C ALA A 69 0.33 -6.02 -12.03
N ALA A 70 -0.43 -6.02 -10.94
CA ALA A 70 -0.11 -5.25 -9.75
C ALA A 70 0.24 -6.19 -8.61
N TYR A 71 1.22 -5.80 -7.80
CA TYR A 71 1.65 -6.54 -6.62
C TYR A 71 2.03 -5.57 -5.50
N GLY A 72 1.64 -5.89 -4.27
CA GLY A 72 1.99 -5.09 -3.10
C GLY A 72 1.97 -5.90 -1.81
N ASN A 73 2.88 -5.57 -0.90
CA ASN A 73 2.88 -6.09 0.45
C ASN A 73 2.13 -5.11 1.38
N GLY A 74 1.41 -5.67 2.33
CA GLY A 74 0.55 -4.95 3.24
C GLY A 74 0.56 -5.54 4.65
N ARG A 75 -0.07 -4.81 5.57
CA ARG A 75 -0.30 -5.23 6.95
C ARG A 75 -1.73 -4.98 7.36
N VAL A 76 -2.27 -5.88 8.16
CA VAL A 76 -3.61 -5.77 8.75
C VAL A 76 -3.51 -5.33 10.20
N TYR A 77 -4.37 -4.39 10.58
CA TYR A 77 -4.46 -3.84 11.92
C TYR A 77 -5.88 -3.95 12.46
N GLN A 78 -5.99 -4.18 13.77
CA GLN A 78 -7.25 -4.12 14.52
C GLN A 78 -6.98 -3.35 15.81
N SER A 79 -7.73 -2.28 16.07
CA SER A 79 -7.51 -1.41 17.24
C SER A 79 -6.04 -0.97 17.41
N ASP A 80 -5.41 -0.54 16.31
CA ASP A 80 -3.98 -0.19 16.19
C ASP A 80 -2.98 -1.34 16.46
N ALA A 81 -3.44 -2.54 16.80
CA ALA A 81 -2.59 -3.72 16.96
C ALA A 81 -2.31 -4.35 15.59
N TYR A 82 -1.04 -4.70 15.35
CA TYR A 82 -0.61 -5.37 14.12
C TYR A 82 -0.96 -6.87 14.17
N MET A 83 -1.81 -7.33 13.23
CA MET A 83 -2.43 -8.66 13.25
C MET A 83 -1.80 -9.67 12.28
N GLY A 84 -1.15 -9.21 11.22
CA GLY A 84 -0.55 -10.12 10.23
C GLY A 84 -0.27 -9.45 8.88
N ASP A 85 0.56 -10.10 8.09
CA ASP A 85 0.96 -9.62 6.78
C ASP A 85 -0.14 -9.96 5.75
N SER A 86 -0.26 -9.13 4.72
CA SER A 86 -1.19 -9.35 3.61
C SER A 86 -0.51 -9.05 2.29
N THR A 87 -0.90 -9.76 1.24
CA THR A 87 -0.38 -9.53 -0.13
C THR A 87 -1.53 -9.19 -1.06
N LEU A 88 -1.36 -8.17 -1.89
CA LEU A 88 -2.27 -7.81 -2.98
C LEU A 88 -1.68 -8.30 -4.30
N THR A 89 -2.49 -8.99 -5.11
CA THR A 89 -2.18 -9.33 -6.51
C THR A 89 -3.35 -8.93 -7.41
N GLN A 90 -3.07 -8.32 -8.55
CA GLN A 90 -4.10 -7.93 -9.52
C GLN A 90 -3.64 -8.21 -10.94
N LEU A 91 -4.55 -8.70 -11.78
CA LEU A 91 -4.36 -8.73 -13.23
C LEU A 91 -5.05 -7.52 -13.87
N SER A 92 -4.40 -6.91 -14.86
CA SER A 92 -4.94 -5.76 -15.58
C SER A 92 -4.70 -5.88 -17.07
N ILE A 93 -5.69 -5.48 -17.87
CA ILE A 93 -5.62 -5.42 -19.33
C ILE A 93 -5.67 -3.93 -19.71
N GLY A 94 -4.62 -3.40 -20.32
CA GLY A 94 -4.55 -1.99 -20.68
C GLY A 94 -3.18 -1.51 -21.18
N PHE A 95 -3.20 -0.40 -21.93
CA PHE A 95 -2.01 0.24 -22.49
C PHE A 95 -1.26 1.00 -21.38
N GLN A 96 -0.49 0.30 -20.55
CA GLN A 96 0.41 0.92 -19.58
C GLN A 96 1.86 0.71 -20.00
N LEU A 97 2.29 1.43 -21.03
CA LEU A 97 3.73 1.67 -21.22
C LEU A 97 4.22 2.57 -20.07
N GLY A 98 4.47 1.96 -18.90
CA GLY A 98 4.95 2.66 -17.72
C GLY A 98 4.64 1.94 -16.42
N GLY A 99 5.64 1.89 -15.53
CA GLY A 99 5.44 1.45 -14.15
C GLY A 99 4.70 2.52 -13.34
N GLN A 100 3.69 2.11 -12.59
CA GLN A 100 2.97 2.98 -11.65
C GLN A 100 3.11 2.42 -10.24
N ALA A 101 3.12 3.30 -9.25
CA ALA A 101 3.07 2.92 -7.85
C ALA A 101 2.05 3.76 -7.11
N TYR A 102 1.25 3.11 -6.26
CA TYR A 102 0.29 3.77 -5.38
C TYR A 102 0.34 3.14 -3.99
N SER A 103 -0.21 3.83 -3.00
CA SER A 103 -0.50 3.27 -1.68
C SER A 103 -2.00 2.94 -1.64
N GLU A 104 -2.39 1.89 -0.94
CA GLU A 104 -3.79 1.48 -0.77
C GLU A 104 -4.09 1.27 0.72
N ILE A 105 -5.29 1.64 1.16
CA ILE A 105 -5.82 1.30 2.47
C ILE A 105 -7.27 0.80 2.34
N ILE A 106 -7.59 -0.27 3.06
CA ILE A 106 -8.90 -0.89 3.12
C ILE A 106 -9.38 -0.83 4.56
N PHE A 107 -10.47 -0.11 4.82
CA PHE A 107 -11.12 -0.08 6.13
C PHE A 107 -12.23 -1.12 6.18
N PHE A 108 -12.32 -1.85 7.30
CA PHE A 108 -13.37 -2.83 7.56
C PHE A 108 -14.42 -2.22 8.48
N LYS A 109 -15.68 -2.18 8.05
CA LYS A 109 -16.78 -1.58 8.81
C LYS A 109 -17.06 -2.35 10.11
N ASP A 110 -17.03 -3.67 10.04
CA ASP A 110 -17.42 -4.56 11.13
C ASP A 110 -16.58 -5.85 11.14
N ALA A 111 -16.82 -6.68 12.15
CA ALA A 111 -16.13 -7.95 12.31
C ALA A 111 -16.37 -8.92 11.15
N LYS A 112 -17.53 -8.85 10.47
CA LYS A 112 -17.81 -9.73 9.32
C LYS A 112 -16.86 -9.38 8.18
N ALA A 113 -16.78 -8.11 7.80
CA ALA A 113 -15.91 -7.65 6.72
C ALA A 113 -14.43 -7.94 7.02
N TYR A 114 -14.00 -7.71 8.27
CA TYR A 114 -12.65 -8.04 8.72
C TYR A 114 -12.35 -9.54 8.58
N ASN A 115 -13.20 -10.39 9.17
CA ASN A 115 -13.00 -11.84 9.16
C ASN A 115 -13.02 -12.42 7.75
N GLU A 116 -13.84 -11.87 6.85
CA GLU A 116 -13.91 -12.28 5.46
C GLU A 116 -12.58 -12.00 4.74
N PHE A 117 -12.02 -10.80 4.92
CA PHE A 117 -10.71 -10.44 4.39
C PHE A 117 -9.57 -11.28 4.99
N THR A 118 -9.59 -11.53 6.30
CA THR A 118 -8.54 -12.26 7.02
C THR A 118 -8.75 -13.79 7.05
N SER A 119 -9.64 -14.33 6.20
CA SER A 119 -9.97 -15.77 6.20
C SER A 119 -8.92 -16.64 5.48
N GLY A 120 -7.91 -16.03 4.87
CA GLY A 120 -6.79 -16.68 4.17
C GLY A 120 -6.59 -16.10 2.78
N SER A 121 -7.60 -16.20 1.92
CA SER A 121 -7.63 -15.55 0.61
C SER A 121 -8.96 -14.83 0.39
N PHE A 122 -8.92 -13.62 -0.15
CA PHE A 122 -10.08 -12.79 -0.42
C PHE A 122 -9.98 -12.18 -1.82
N GLU A 123 -11.09 -12.08 -2.54
CA GLU A 123 -11.12 -11.44 -3.87
C GLU A 123 -12.22 -10.38 -3.91
N PHE A 124 -11.88 -9.17 -4.39
CA PHE A 124 -12.92 -8.19 -4.66
C PHE A 124 -13.69 -8.60 -5.92
N SER A 125 -15.01 -8.71 -5.77
CA SER A 125 -15.89 -8.92 -6.90
C SER A 125 -15.85 -7.72 -7.85
N ALA A 126 -16.19 -7.95 -9.13
CA ALA A 126 -16.10 -6.95 -10.20
C ALA A 126 -16.97 -5.68 -9.99
N GLN A 127 -17.77 -5.62 -8.93
CA GLN A 127 -18.65 -4.49 -8.58
C GLN A 127 -18.05 -3.56 -7.52
N ALA A 128 -16.89 -3.88 -6.94
CA ALA A 128 -16.21 -2.99 -6.00
C ALA A 128 -15.55 -1.80 -6.74
N SER A 129 -15.73 -0.58 -6.24
CA SER A 129 -15.08 0.65 -6.74
C SER A 129 -14.39 1.39 -5.59
N ALA A 130 -13.18 1.91 -5.81
CA ALA A 130 -12.37 2.60 -4.82
C ALA A 130 -12.57 4.10 -4.91
N VAL A 131 -12.45 4.77 -3.77
CA VAL A 131 -12.39 6.22 -3.72
C VAL A 131 -10.92 6.65 -3.83
N ALA A 132 -10.58 7.23 -4.96
CA ALA A 132 -9.29 7.87 -5.20
C ALA A 132 -9.07 9.07 -4.26
N ILE A 133 -7.98 9.06 -3.47
CA ILE A 133 -7.56 10.21 -2.64
C ILE A 133 -6.30 10.82 -3.23
N ASN A 134 -6.33 12.11 -3.52
CA ASN A 134 -5.14 12.84 -3.95
C ASN A 134 -4.46 13.53 -2.75
N VAL A 135 -3.53 12.82 -2.10
CA VAL A 135 -2.75 13.37 -0.97
C VAL A 135 -1.71 14.35 -1.52
N GLY A 136 -2.11 15.61 -1.71
CA GLY A 136 -1.21 16.68 -2.19
C GLY A 136 -1.90 17.93 -2.73
N ALA A 137 -3.16 17.84 -3.16
CA ALA A 137 -3.90 19.00 -3.67
C ALA A 137 -4.10 20.11 -2.60
N ASN A 138 -4.14 19.74 -1.31
CA ASN A 138 -4.25 20.69 -0.21
C ASN A 138 -2.93 21.36 0.20
N ALA A 139 -1.77 20.86 -0.28
CA ALA A 139 -0.47 21.50 -0.05
C ALA A 139 -0.11 22.52 -1.14
N GLN A 140 -0.82 22.51 -2.28
CA GLN A 140 -0.55 23.40 -3.41
C GLN A 140 -1.41 24.69 -3.40
N VAL A 141 -2.24 24.88 -2.38
CA VAL A 141 -2.96 26.14 -2.12
C VAL A 141 -2.16 26.97 -1.11
N GLY A 142 -0.90 27.28 -1.44
CA GLY A 142 -0.02 28.03 -0.57
C GLY A 142 1.40 28.13 -1.10
N THR A 143 1.65 29.12 -1.97
CA THR A 143 2.96 29.55 -2.48
C THR A 143 3.63 28.65 -3.52
N THR A 144 3.44 28.97 -4.81
CA THR A 144 4.51 29.18 -5.81
C THR A 144 3.86 29.60 -7.13
N GLY A 145 4.23 30.80 -7.59
CA GLY A 145 3.75 31.38 -8.83
C GLY A 145 4.36 30.76 -10.09
N ASN A 146 3.72 31.12 -11.19
CA ASN A 146 4.15 31.03 -12.59
C ASN A 146 4.06 29.69 -13.34
N SER A 147 3.10 29.73 -14.29
CA SER A 147 3.10 29.20 -15.66
C SER A 147 2.52 27.81 -15.97
N ALA A 148 1.32 27.88 -16.57
CA ALA A 148 0.83 27.14 -17.74
C ALA A 148 0.34 25.70 -17.59
N GLY A 149 -0.99 25.52 -17.68
CA GLY A 149 -1.60 24.29 -18.21
C GLY A 149 -2.85 23.78 -17.50
N ALA A 150 -4.02 24.30 -17.89
CA ALA A 150 -5.35 23.66 -17.91
C ALA A 150 -5.91 22.96 -16.64
N GLY A 151 -6.94 23.59 -16.05
CA GLY A 151 -8.03 22.89 -15.37
C GLY A 151 -8.16 23.13 -13.87
N GLN A 152 -8.64 24.33 -13.47
CA GLN A 152 -9.37 24.44 -12.22
C GLN A 152 -10.82 24.02 -12.46
N ALA A 153 -11.29 22.99 -11.75
CA ALA A 153 -12.71 22.75 -11.55
C ALA A 153 -12.94 22.08 -10.20
N GLY A 154 -13.64 22.77 -9.31
CA GLY A 154 -14.55 22.14 -8.35
C GLY A 154 -13.98 21.74 -7.00
N SER A 155 -13.97 22.71 -6.07
CA SER A 155 -14.26 22.47 -4.65
C SER A 155 -15.44 21.49 -4.49
N ASN A 156 -15.29 20.52 -3.56
CA ASN A 156 -16.24 19.47 -3.13
C ASN A 156 -15.94 18.07 -3.67
N HIS A 157 -14.84 17.46 -3.20
CA HIS A 157 -14.64 16.02 -3.25
C HIS A 157 -14.79 15.40 -1.85
N ALA A 158 -15.83 15.76 -1.11
CA ALA A 158 -16.33 14.88 -0.05
C ALA A 158 -16.96 13.64 -0.70
N ALA A 159 -16.14 12.79 -1.32
CA ALA A 159 -16.52 11.45 -1.68
C ALA A 159 -16.71 10.70 -0.36
N ALA A 160 -17.94 10.74 0.16
CA ALA A 160 -18.34 9.91 1.27
C ALA A 160 -17.99 8.47 0.89
N ALA A 161 -17.01 7.90 1.57
CA ALA A 161 -16.54 6.57 1.28
C ALA A 161 -17.68 5.57 1.49
N ALA A 162 -18.29 5.15 0.39
CA ALA A 162 -19.33 4.15 0.44
C ALA A 162 -18.65 2.81 0.74
N TYR A 163 -18.97 2.23 1.90
CA TYR A 163 -18.60 0.86 2.19
C TYR A 163 -19.29 -0.08 1.19
N ILE A 164 -18.51 -0.80 0.39
CA ILE A 164 -19.00 -1.86 -0.50
C ILE A 164 -18.71 -3.18 0.20
N ASN A 165 -19.75 -3.98 0.48
CA ASN A 165 -19.65 -5.22 1.26
C ASN A 165 -18.97 -5.03 2.63
N GLY A 166 -19.11 -3.86 3.24
CA GLY A 166 -18.47 -3.55 4.53
C GLY A 166 -16.99 -3.17 4.42
N MET A 167 -16.45 -2.96 3.22
CA MET A 167 -15.09 -2.46 2.99
C MET A 167 -15.09 -1.09 2.29
N ALA A 168 -14.28 -0.15 2.80
CA ALA A 168 -14.07 1.16 2.18
C ALA A 168 -12.60 1.25 1.76
N ILE A 169 -12.34 1.52 0.49
CA ILE A 169 -11.00 1.42 -0.11
C ILE A 169 -10.59 2.78 -0.62
N PHE A 170 -9.35 3.14 -0.31
CA PHE A 170 -8.73 4.36 -0.78
C PHE A 170 -7.36 4.10 -1.34
N THR A 171 -7.04 4.81 -2.42
CA THR A 171 -5.73 4.76 -3.06
C THR A 171 -5.12 6.15 -3.13
N ALA A 172 -3.79 6.21 -3.04
CA ALA A 172 -3.02 7.45 -3.17
C ALA A 172 -1.79 7.22 -4.07
N ALA A 173 -1.69 7.96 -5.18
CA ALA A 173 -0.58 7.82 -6.11
C ALA A 173 0.76 8.20 -5.46
N LYS A 174 1.84 7.46 -5.76
CA LYS A 174 3.20 7.76 -5.32
C LYS A 174 4.01 8.54 -6.37
N GLY A 175 3.35 9.08 -7.39
CA GLY A 175 3.90 9.93 -8.44
C GLY A 175 3.04 9.95 -9.71
N GLY A 176 3.02 11.08 -10.45
CA GLY A 176 2.33 11.24 -11.74
C GLY A 176 0.84 11.61 -11.67
N LEU A 177 0.16 11.58 -12.82
CA LEU A 177 -1.30 11.74 -12.94
C LEU A 177 -1.98 10.41 -12.57
N MET A 178 -2.87 10.42 -11.57
CA MET A 178 -3.59 9.21 -11.15
C MET A 178 -4.77 8.96 -12.10
N PHE A 179 -4.70 7.87 -12.85
CA PHE A 179 -5.85 7.34 -13.61
C PHE A 179 -6.66 6.44 -12.65
N GLU A 180 -7.98 6.56 -12.69
CA GLU A 180 -8.90 5.76 -11.87
C GLU A 180 -8.54 4.26 -11.96
N ALA A 181 -8.12 3.68 -10.83
CA ALA A 181 -7.76 2.28 -10.77
C ALA A 181 -9.03 1.44 -10.65
N ALA A 182 -9.34 0.63 -11.66
CA ALA A 182 -10.37 -0.38 -11.53
C ALA A 182 -9.93 -1.40 -10.46
N LEU A 183 -10.73 -1.52 -9.39
CA LEU A 183 -10.55 -2.52 -8.33
C LEU A 183 -10.97 -3.93 -8.72
N ALA A 184 -11.71 -4.07 -9.82
CA ALA A 184 -12.16 -5.37 -10.29
C ALA A 184 -10.95 -6.28 -10.61
N GLY A 185 -10.89 -7.44 -9.96
CA GLY A 185 -9.85 -8.45 -10.19
C GLY A 185 -8.62 -8.38 -9.26
N GLN A 186 -8.74 -7.73 -8.10
CA GLN A 186 -7.73 -7.81 -7.03
C GLN A 186 -8.01 -9.02 -6.12
N SER A 187 -6.97 -9.82 -5.89
CA SER A 187 -6.93 -10.91 -4.93
C SER A 187 -5.96 -10.57 -3.79
N PHE A 188 -6.34 -10.95 -2.59
CA PHE A 188 -5.62 -10.70 -1.35
C PHE A 188 -5.33 -12.02 -0.65
N THR A 189 -4.17 -12.12 -0.05
CA THR A 189 -3.87 -13.18 0.93
C THR A 189 -3.59 -12.56 2.29
N PHE A 190 -3.82 -13.33 3.35
CA PHE A 190 -3.54 -12.94 4.72
C PHE A 190 -2.80 -14.06 5.46
N ASP A 191 -1.73 -13.69 6.15
CA ASP A 191 -0.97 -14.57 7.05
C ASP A 191 -0.95 -13.96 8.46
N GLY A 192 -1.62 -14.66 9.38
CA GLY A 192 -1.82 -14.20 10.76
C GLY A 192 -0.60 -14.43 11.65
N LYS A 193 -0.44 -13.56 12.65
CA LYS A 193 0.60 -13.69 13.67
C LYS A 193 0.28 -14.69 14.79
#